data_AF-K2SHE4-F1
#
_entry.id   AF-K2SHE4-F1
#
_cell.length_a   1.000
_cell.length_b   1.000
_cell.length_c   1.000
_cell.angle_alpha   90.00
_cell.angle_beta   90.00
_cell.angle_gamma   90.00
#
_symmetry.space_group_name_H-M   'P 1'
#
loop_
_entity.id
_entity.type
_entity.pdbx_description
1 polymer ?
#
loop_
_entity_poly.entity_id
_entity_poly.type
_entity_poly.pdbx_seq_one_letter_code
_entity_poly.pdbx_strand_id
1 'polypeptide(L)'
;MGVEFLGITGATYVVSLLFTKLSILVFYLNFSGPSGKIRKAIWVTMIIVTVYSLTGAFEWAYACQPIEKYWDLTITYGHCIDRPKIYMFAGVMNTLTDATILLLPIFMMWNLRLRLRQKIAVVLIMMTGGFVLVVSIIRVSMTAELSQKLDKTWFYATLVAW
;
A
#
# COMPACT_ATOMS: atom_id res chain seq x y z
N MET A 1 -26.38 -7.86 -4.97
CA MET A 1 -26.07 -7.82 -3.53
C MET A 1 -24.61 -8.09 -3.18
N GLY A 2 -23.92 -9.14 -3.68
CA GLY A 2 -22.54 -9.42 -3.25
C GLY A 2 -21.44 -8.43 -3.71
N VAL A 3 -21.66 -7.75 -4.84
CA VAL A 3 -20.63 -6.92 -5.49
C VAL A 3 -20.55 -5.48 -4.96
N GLU A 4 -21.64 -4.93 -4.41
CA GLU A 4 -21.65 -3.62 -3.73
C GLU A 4 -20.84 -3.67 -2.43
N PHE A 5 -20.97 -4.76 -1.66
CA PHE A 5 -20.13 -5.02 -0.49
C PHE A 5 -18.65 -5.12 -0.84
N LEU A 6 -18.32 -5.65 -2.01
CA LEU A 6 -16.94 -5.75 -2.51
C LEU A 6 -16.34 -4.37 -2.80
N GLY A 7 -17.13 -3.44 -3.32
CA GLY A 7 -16.70 -2.05 -3.52
C GLY A 7 -16.49 -1.30 -2.21
N ILE A 8 -17.43 -1.45 -1.26
CA ILE A 8 -17.35 -0.79 0.06
C ILE A 8 -16.19 -1.34 0.89
N THR A 9 -15.97 -2.65 0.90
CA THR A 9 -14.84 -3.28 1.60
C THR A 9 -13.50 -2.90 0.98
N GLY A 10 -13.41 -2.83 -0.36
CA GLY A 10 -12.23 -2.35 -1.07
C GLY A 10 -11.87 -0.89 -0.72
N ALA A 11 -12.86 0.01 -0.76
CA ALA A 11 -12.65 1.41 -0.43
C ALA A 11 -12.23 1.61 1.03
N THR A 12 -12.91 0.95 1.98
CA THR A 12 -12.57 1.03 3.41
C THR A 12 -11.18 0.48 3.72
N TYR A 13 -10.76 -0.60 3.05
CA TYR A 13 -9.41 -1.13 3.17
C TYR A 13 -8.34 -0.13 2.72
N VAL A 14 -8.51 0.47 1.53
CA VAL A 14 -7.55 1.45 0.98
C VAL A 14 -7.45 2.69 1.89
N VAL A 15 -8.57 3.16 2.42
CA VAL A 15 -8.62 4.29 3.36
C VAL A 15 -7.94 3.95 4.69
N SER A 16 -8.15 2.73 5.21
CA SER A 16 -7.49 2.28 6.45
C SER A 16 -5.97 2.21 6.30
N LEU A 17 -5.48 1.72 5.15
CA LEU A 17 -4.06 1.71 4.83
C LEU A 17 -3.49 3.12 4.73
N LEU A 18 -4.21 4.05 4.10
CA LEU A 18 -3.81 5.46 4.01
C LEU A 18 -3.61 6.05 5.41
N PHE A 19 -4.60 5.94 6.30
CA PHE A 19 -4.50 6.48 7.65
C PHE A 19 -3.35 5.85 8.46
N THR A 20 -3.15 4.54 8.32
CA THR A 20 -2.04 3.84 8.98
C THR A 20 -0.69 4.40 8.54
N LYS A 21 -0.46 4.56 7.23
CA LYS A 21 0.77 5.12 6.69
C LYS A 21 0.95 6.58 7.12
N LEU A 22 -0.09 7.40 7.00
CA LEU A 22 -0.05 8.80 7.43
C LEU A 22 0.31 8.95 8.91
N SER A 23 -0.25 8.11 9.79
CA SER A 23 0.08 8.12 11.22
C SER A 23 1.58 7.90 11.46
N ILE A 24 2.17 6.92 10.78
CA ILE A 24 3.61 6.63 10.88
C ILE A 24 4.44 7.80 10.33
N LEU A 25 4.07 8.38 9.18
CA LEU A 25 4.78 9.52 8.61
C LEU A 25 4.67 10.77 9.49
N VAL A 26 3.52 11.04 10.10
CA VAL A 26 3.34 12.15 11.05
C VAL A 26 4.18 11.94 12.30
N PHE A 27 4.27 10.71 12.80
CA PHE A 27 5.19 10.35 13.88
C PHE A 27 6.65 10.64 13.48
N TYR A 28 7.06 10.28 12.26
CA TYR A 28 8.39 10.61 11.74
C TYR A 28 8.61 12.11 11.55
N LEU A 29 7.61 12.88 11.11
CA LEU A 29 7.70 14.34 11.01
C LEU A 29 7.94 15.00 12.36
N ASN A 30 7.27 14.52 13.41
CA ASN A 30 7.45 15.03 14.77
C ASN A 30 8.82 14.67 15.34
N PHE A 31 9.34 13.49 15.00
CA PHE A 31 10.68 13.08 15.43
C PHE A 31 11.77 13.80 14.63
N SER A 32 11.53 14.11 13.35
CA SER A 32 12.47 14.85 12.51
C SER A 32 12.51 16.32 12.93
N GLY A 33 13.62 16.75 13.50
CA GLY A 33 13.82 18.12 13.98
C GLY A 33 13.52 19.21 12.94
N PRO A 34 13.60 20.51 13.34
CA PRO A 34 12.97 21.62 12.61
C PRO A 34 13.39 21.82 11.14
N SER A 35 14.59 21.38 10.74
CA SER A 35 15.11 21.61 9.38
C SER A 35 16.03 20.49 8.89
N GLY A 36 15.58 19.72 7.90
CA GLY A 36 16.41 18.68 7.29
C GLY A 36 15.86 18.15 5.96
N LYS A 37 16.75 17.67 5.10
CA LYS A 37 16.42 16.99 3.83
C LYS A 37 15.43 15.83 4.03
N ILE A 38 15.47 15.21 5.21
CA ILE A 38 14.61 14.10 5.62
C ILE A 38 13.16 14.53 5.82
N ARG A 39 12.91 15.73 6.36
CA ARG A 39 11.55 16.28 6.51
C ARG A 39 10.88 16.48 5.14
N LYS A 40 11.65 16.95 4.14
CA LYS A 40 11.18 17.05 2.75
C LYS A 40 10.85 15.67 2.17
N ALA A 41 11.71 14.68 2.40
CA ALA A 41 11.45 13.31 1.98
C ALA A 41 10.16 12.75 2.60
N ILE A 42 9.92 12.97 3.91
CA ILE A 42 8.67 12.53 4.56
C ILE A 42 7.45 13.19 3.91
N TRP A 43 7.48 14.50 3.66
CA TRP A 43 6.38 15.20 2.98
C TRP A 43 6.13 14.69 1.56
N VAL A 44 7.20 14.41 0.80
CA VAL A 44 7.07 13.82 -0.54
C VAL A 44 6.42 12.44 -0.47
N THR A 45 6.89 11.56 0.42
CA THR A 45 6.29 10.23 0.62
C THR A 45 4.83 10.33 1.06
N MET A 46 4.49 11.32 1.91
CA MET A 46 3.13 11.57 2.35
C MET A 46 2.21 11.91 1.18
N ILE A 47 2.63 12.84 0.33
CA ILE A 47 1.89 13.23 -0.87
C ILE A 47 1.70 12.03 -1.80
N ILE A 48 2.75 11.24 -2.05
CA ILE A 48 2.69 10.06 -2.92
C ILE A 48 1.66 9.05 -2.40
N VAL A 49 1.71 8.73 -1.10
CA VAL A 49 0.78 7.78 -0.47
C VAL A 49 -0.66 8.30 -0.56
N THR A 50 -0.88 9.58 -0.25
CA THR A 50 -2.22 10.18 -0.31
C THR A 50 -2.78 10.15 -1.73
N VAL A 51 -2.01 10.60 -2.73
CA VAL A 51 -2.46 10.62 -4.13
C VAL A 51 -2.79 9.21 -4.61
N TYR A 52 -1.90 8.24 -4.37
CA TYR A 52 -2.11 6.85 -4.76
C TYR A 52 -3.36 6.23 -4.11
N SER A 53 -3.54 6.42 -2.80
CA SER A 53 -4.71 5.88 -2.09
C SER A 53 -6.02 6.52 -2.53
N LEU A 54 -6.01 7.83 -2.86
CA LEU A 54 -7.17 8.50 -3.43
C LEU A 54 -7.52 7.94 -4.81
N THR A 55 -6.54 7.77 -5.72
CA THR A 55 -6.81 7.12 -7.01
C THR A 55 -7.33 5.70 -6.85
N GLY A 56 -6.80 4.92 -5.91
CA GLY A 56 -7.32 3.57 -5.63
C GLY A 56 -8.76 3.59 -5.11
N ALA A 57 -9.13 4.55 -4.27
CA ALA A 57 -10.52 4.71 -3.81
C ALA A 57 -11.46 5.11 -4.95
N PHE A 58 -11.01 5.98 -5.85
CA PHE A 58 -11.77 6.35 -7.06
C PHE A 58 -11.90 5.19 -8.04
N GLU A 59 -10.88 4.35 -8.20
CA GLU A 59 -10.95 3.14 -9.02
C GLU A 59 -12.04 2.20 -8.52
N TRP A 60 -12.21 2.03 -7.20
CA TRP A 60 -13.32 1.24 -6.66
C TRP A 60 -14.70 1.86 -6.93
N ALA A 61 -14.79 3.19 -6.93
CA ALA A 61 -16.03 3.92 -7.19
C ALA A 61 -16.37 4.06 -8.69
N TYR A 62 -15.37 3.99 -9.59
CA TYR A 62 -15.51 4.26 -11.03
C TYR A 62 -14.88 3.17 -11.92
N ALA A 63 -14.77 1.93 -11.43
CA ALA A 63 -14.10 0.82 -12.13
C ALA A 63 -14.66 0.53 -13.53
N CYS A 64 -15.94 0.84 -13.76
CA CYS A 64 -16.64 0.65 -15.02
C CYS A 64 -17.47 1.90 -15.38
N GLN A 65 -17.54 2.21 -16.67
CA GLN A 65 -18.46 3.19 -17.24
C GLN A 65 -19.33 2.52 -18.33
N PRO A 66 -20.66 2.42 -18.15
CA PRO A 66 -21.43 2.83 -16.96
C PRO A 66 -21.15 1.95 -15.74
N ILE A 67 -21.38 2.49 -14.54
CA ILE A 67 -21.17 1.77 -13.27
C ILE A 67 -22.02 0.48 -13.22
N GLU A 68 -23.19 0.49 -13.87
CA GLU A 68 -24.11 -0.65 -13.89
C GLU A 68 -23.50 -1.90 -14.51
N LYS A 69 -22.56 -1.74 -15.45
CA LYS A 69 -21.82 -2.83 -16.07
C LYS A 69 -21.00 -3.64 -15.06
N TYR A 70 -20.69 -3.07 -13.91
CA TYR A 70 -19.98 -3.75 -12.83
C TYR A 70 -20.78 -4.91 -12.24
N TRP A 71 -22.10 -4.81 -12.18
CA TRP A 71 -22.98 -5.84 -11.58
C TRP A 71 -23.91 -6.50 -12.59
N ASP A 72 -24.24 -5.84 -13.69
CA ASP A 72 -25.09 -6.37 -14.74
C ASP A 72 -24.27 -6.70 -15.99
N LEU A 73 -23.91 -7.98 -16.12
CA LEU A 73 -23.16 -8.51 -17.24
C LEU A 73 -23.96 -8.54 -18.56
N THR A 74 -25.27 -8.26 -18.52
CA THR A 74 -26.09 -8.16 -19.74
C THR A 74 -25.85 -6.83 -20.48
N ILE A 75 -25.24 -5.84 -19.82
CA ILE A 75 -24.84 -4.56 -20.42
C ILE A 75 -23.53 -4.75 -21.21
N THR A 76 -23.67 -4.88 -22.53
CA THR A 76 -22.53 -5.07 -23.44
C THR A 76 -21.83 -3.76 -23.85
N TYR A 77 -22.52 -2.62 -23.78
CA TYR A 77 -21.95 -1.30 -24.06
C TYR A 77 -21.08 -0.79 -22.88
N GLY A 78 -20.13 0.11 -23.12
CA GLY A 78 -19.24 0.68 -22.09
C GLY A 78 -17.92 -0.06 -21.88
N HIS A 79 -17.03 0.52 -21.07
CA HIS A 79 -15.67 0.02 -20.82
C HIS A 79 -15.40 -0.09 -19.31
N CYS A 80 -14.69 -1.15 -18.92
CA CYS A 80 -14.16 -1.34 -17.57
C CYS A 80 -12.63 -1.34 -17.63
N ILE A 81 -11.99 -0.92 -16.54
CA ILE A 81 -10.52 -0.94 -16.49
C ILE A 81 -10.01 -2.39 -16.35
N ASP A 82 -8.87 -2.67 -16.99
CA ASP A 82 -8.12 -3.92 -16.86
C ASP A 82 -7.71 -4.18 -15.40
N ARG A 83 -8.53 -4.97 -14.70
CA ARG A 83 -8.30 -5.40 -13.32
C ARG A 83 -6.90 -5.95 -13.04
N PRO A 84 -6.33 -6.89 -13.82
CA PRO A 84 -5.02 -7.47 -13.48
C PRO A 84 -3.88 -6.44 -13.51
N LYS A 85 -3.96 -5.45 -14.40
CA LYS A 85 -2.94 -4.39 -14.51
C LYS A 85 -3.02 -3.44 -13.31
N ILE A 86 -4.24 -3.02 -12.93
CA ILE A 86 -4.45 -2.20 -11.73
C ILE A 86 -3.96 -2.92 -10.48
N TYR A 87 -4.36 -4.18 -10.28
CA TYR A 87 -3.96 -4.91 -9.06
C TYR A 87 -2.45 -5.07 -8.93
N MET A 88 -1.76 -5.33 -10.05
CA MET A 88 -0.30 -5.43 -10.05
C MET A 88 0.35 -4.08 -9.73
N PHE A 89 -0.12 -3.00 -10.34
CA PHE A 89 0.36 -1.64 -10.06
C PHE A 89 0.13 -1.25 -8.60
N ALA A 90 -1.07 -1.51 -8.08
CA ALA A 90 -1.44 -1.27 -6.70
C ALA A 90 -0.56 -2.05 -5.71
N GLY A 91 -0.30 -3.33 -6.01
CA GLY A 91 0.63 -4.16 -5.22
C GLY A 91 2.03 -3.57 -5.18
N VAL A 92 2.59 -3.22 -6.33
CA VAL A 92 3.94 -2.63 -6.44
C VAL A 92 4.03 -1.31 -5.69
N MET A 93 3.07 -0.39 -5.88
CA MET A 93 3.06 0.90 -5.19
C MET A 93 2.89 0.75 -3.67
N ASN A 94 2.06 -0.19 -3.23
CA ASN A 94 1.91 -0.46 -1.81
C ASN A 94 3.22 -0.97 -1.19
N THR A 95 3.88 -1.94 -1.82
CA THR A 95 5.17 -2.45 -1.35
C THR A 95 6.28 -1.40 -1.40
N LEU A 96 6.34 -0.57 -2.46
CA LEU A 96 7.33 0.49 -2.59
C LEU A 96 7.17 1.55 -1.49
N THR A 97 5.94 1.94 -1.20
CA THR A 97 5.64 2.92 -0.14
C THR A 97 5.98 2.35 1.23
N ASP A 98 5.69 1.08 1.49
CA ASP A 98 6.06 0.40 2.75
C ASP A 98 7.60 0.32 2.90
N ALA A 99 8.31 -0.06 1.84
CA ALA A 99 9.77 -0.08 1.82
C ALA A 99 10.36 1.31 2.09
N THR A 100 9.79 2.35 1.47
CA THR A 100 10.25 3.73 1.67
C THR A 100 10.07 4.17 3.12
N ILE A 101 8.90 3.89 3.72
CA ILE A 101 8.62 4.20 5.12
C ILE A 101 9.61 3.50 6.04
N LEU A 102 9.98 2.25 5.74
CA LEU A 102 10.94 1.48 6.52
C LEU A 102 12.39 1.94 6.35
N LEU A 103 12.76 2.43 5.17
CA LEU A 103 14.10 2.96 4.93
C LEU A 103 14.30 4.35 5.54
N LEU A 104 13.24 5.15 5.65
CA LEU A 104 13.27 6.51 6.20
C LEU A 104 13.99 6.64 7.57
N PRO A 105 13.69 5.81 8.59
CA PRO A 105 14.39 5.87 9.87
C PRO A 105 15.88 5.49 9.77
N ILE A 106 16.29 4.66 8.80
CA ILE A 106 17.71 4.31 8.59
C ILE A 106 18.48 5.55 8.16
N PHE A 107 17.96 6.26 7.16
CA PHE A 107 18.53 7.52 6.68
C PHE A 107 18.52 8.60 7.77
N MET A 108 17.50 8.61 8.62
CA MET A 108 17.40 9.54 9.74
C MET A 108 18.42 9.28 10.85
N MET A 109 18.71 8.01 11.15
CA MET A 109 19.73 7.65 12.14
C MET A 109 21.16 7.92 11.67
N TRP A 110 21.44 7.86 10.36
CA TRP A 110 22.79 8.08 9.86
C TRP A 110 23.28 9.52 10.10
N ASN A 111 22.37 10.49 10.13
CA ASN A 111 22.71 11.92 10.20
C ASN A 111 22.48 12.56 11.57
N LEU A 112 21.97 11.84 12.58
CA LEU A 112 21.57 12.41 13.86
C LEU A 112 22.20 11.67 15.06
N ARG A 113 23.00 12.38 15.87
CA ARG A 113 23.54 11.91 17.16
C ARG A 113 22.42 11.78 18.21
N LEU A 114 21.57 10.75 18.08
CA LEU A 114 20.51 10.46 19.05
C LEU A 114 21.06 9.79 20.31
N ARG A 115 20.40 10.00 21.46
CA ARG A 115 20.70 9.30 22.72
C ARG A 115 20.44 7.80 22.57
N LEU A 116 21.31 6.96 23.12
CA LEU A 116 21.33 5.49 22.91
C LEU A 116 19.96 4.80 23.10
N ARG A 117 19.15 5.25 24.06
CA ARG A 117 17.80 4.71 24.32
C ARG A 117 16.84 4.87 23.14
N GLN A 118 16.88 6.02 22.45
CA GLN A 118 16.04 6.24 21.25
C GLN A 118 16.54 5.44 20.05
N LYS A 119 17.87 5.26 19.95
CA LYS A 119 18.48 4.43 18.91
C LYS A 119 18.06 2.96 19.03
N ILE A 120 17.99 2.42 20.25
CA ILE A 120 17.55 1.04 20.51
C ILE A 120 16.08 0.83 20.14
N ALA A 121 15.18 1.74 20.51
CA ALA A 121 13.77 1.63 20.16
C ALA A 121 13.54 1.63 18.63
N VAL A 122 14.26 2.50 17.91
CA VAL A 122 14.18 2.56 16.44
C VAL A 122 14.77 1.31 15.80
N VAL A 123 15.88 0.77 16.30
CA VAL A 123 16.45 -0.50 15.80
C VAL A 123 15.49 -1.67 15.98
N LEU A 124 14.80 -1.77 17.11
CA LEU A 124 13.79 -2.80 17.35
C LEU A 124 12.62 -2.70 16.37
N ILE A 125 12.11 -1.49 16.12
CA ILE A 125 11.04 -1.24 15.13
C ILE A 125 11.54 -1.53 13.70
N MET A 126 12.80 -1.23 13.41
CA MET A 126 13.40 -1.54 12.11
C MET A 126 13.49 -3.04 11.86
N MET A 127 13.87 -3.81 12.88
CA MET A 127 14.00 -5.26 12.78
C MET A 127 12.64 -5.92 12.51
N THR A 128 11.59 -5.49 13.21
CA THR A 128 10.24 -5.98 12.94
C THR A 128 9.75 -5.57 11.55
N GLY A 129 10.02 -4.35 11.12
CA GLY A 129 9.67 -3.86 9.79
C GLY A 129 10.42 -4.55 8.63
N GLY A 130 11.72 -4.82 8.78
CA GLY A 130 12.52 -5.53 7.79
C GLY A 130 12.04 -6.97 7.58
N PHE A 131 11.63 -7.66 8.65
CA PHE A 131 11.01 -8.97 8.55
C PHE A 131 9.72 -8.94 7.72
N VAL A 132 8.86 -7.94 7.94
CA VAL A 132 7.61 -7.76 7.18
C VAL A 132 7.88 -7.46 5.69
N LEU A 133 8.96 -6.76 5.35
CA LEU A 133 9.35 -6.55 3.95
C LEU A 133 9.75 -7.84 3.24
N VAL A 134 10.55 -8.68 3.89
CA VAL A 134 10.95 -9.98 3.32
C VAL A 134 9.71 -10.84 3.05
N VAL A 135 8.79 -10.91 4.01
CA VAL A 135 7.50 -11.60 3.84
C VAL A 135 6.69 -11.00 2.70
N SER A 136 6.67 -9.67 2.56
CA SER A 136 5.95 -8.98 1.47
C SER A 136 6.55 -9.24 0.09
N ILE A 137 7.88 -9.27 -0.04
CA ILE A 137 8.56 -9.58 -1.30
C ILE A 137 8.25 -11.01 -1.73
N ILE A 138 8.30 -11.97 -0.79
CA ILE A 138 7.93 -13.36 -1.03
C ILE A 138 6.46 -13.45 -1.49
N ARG A 139 5.56 -12.67 -0.87
CA ARG A 139 4.15 -12.60 -1.28
C ARG A 139 3.98 -12.11 -2.71
N VAL A 140 4.71 -11.07 -3.10
CA VAL A 140 4.64 -10.50 -4.46
C VAL A 140 5.22 -11.45 -5.50
N SER A 141 6.35 -12.12 -5.21
CA SER A 141 6.92 -13.10 -6.13
C SER A 141 5.99 -14.30 -6.33
N MET A 142 5.35 -14.78 -5.27
CA MET A 142 4.32 -15.83 -5.35
C MET A 142 3.13 -15.38 -6.21
N THR A 143 2.70 -14.13 -6.07
CA THR A 143 1.59 -13.56 -6.86
C THR A 143 1.96 -13.39 -8.34
N ALA A 144 3.22 -13.04 -8.65
CA ALA A 144 3.71 -12.89 -10.01
C ALA A 144 3.79 -14.23 -10.75
N GLU A 145 4.27 -15.28 -10.09
CA GLU A 145 4.26 -16.65 -10.62
C GLU A 145 2.82 -17.17 -10.82
N LEU A 146 1.89 -16.72 -9.96
CA LEU A 146 0.47 -17.07 -10.04
C LEU A 146 -0.23 -16.54 -11.30
N SER A 147 0.30 -15.48 -11.92
CA SER A 147 -0.35 -14.86 -13.09
C SER A 147 -0.36 -15.78 -14.31
N GLN A 148 0.49 -16.81 -14.34
CA GLN A 148 0.60 -17.78 -15.44
C GLN A 148 -0.18 -19.09 -15.23
N LYS A 149 -0.75 -19.36 -14.04
CA LYS A 149 -1.50 -20.61 -13.78
C LYS A 149 -3.02 -20.44 -13.95
N LEU A 150 -3.68 -21.50 -14.45
CA LEU A 150 -5.09 -21.52 -14.83
C LEU A 150 -6.07 -21.26 -13.66
N ASP A 151 -5.75 -21.68 -12.43
CA ASP A 151 -6.66 -21.59 -11.28
C ASP A 151 -6.28 -20.49 -10.30
N LYS A 152 -6.65 -19.25 -10.64
CA LYS A 152 -6.29 -18.06 -9.84
C LYS A 152 -7.06 -17.99 -8.50
N THR A 153 -8.31 -18.45 -8.46
CA THR A 153 -9.24 -18.27 -7.33
C THR A 153 -8.81 -18.98 -6.04
N TRP A 154 -8.21 -20.17 -6.14
CA TRP A 154 -7.84 -20.99 -4.99
C TRP A 154 -6.62 -20.45 -4.23
N PHE A 155 -5.66 -19.88 -4.95
CA PHE A 155 -4.44 -19.32 -4.37
C PHE A 155 -4.59 -17.87 -3.88
N TYR A 156 -5.50 -17.07 -4.46
CA TYR A 156 -5.86 -15.77 -3.87
C TYR A 156 -6.41 -15.91 -2.45
N ALA A 157 -7.22 -16.95 -2.19
CA ALA A 157 -7.71 -17.26 -0.85
C ALA A 157 -6.57 -17.59 0.12
N THR A 158 -5.56 -18.34 -0.33
CA THR A 158 -4.35 -18.61 0.46
C THR A 158 -3.55 -17.34 0.70
N LEU A 159 -3.35 -16.48 -0.30
CA LEU A 159 -2.63 -15.22 -0.16
C LEU A 159 -3.30 -14.23 0.79
N VAL A 160 -4.63 -14.24 0.91
CA VAL A 160 -5.40 -13.41 1.86
C VAL A 160 -5.42 -14.02 3.26
N ALA A 161 -5.22 -15.34 3.39
CA ALA A 161 -5.15 -16.03 4.67
C ALA A 161 -3.83 -15.82 5.44
N TRP A 162 -2.80 -15.26 4.78
CA TRP A 162 -1.53 -14.82 5.37
C TRP A 162 -1.46 -13.30 5.49
#